data_AF-A0A5K1H2X8-F1
#
_entry.id   AF-A0A5K1H2X8-F1
#
_cell.length_a   1.000
_cell.length_b   1.000
_cell.length_c   1.000
_cell.angle_alpha   90.00
_cell.angle_beta   90.00
_cell.angle_gamma   90.00
#
_symmetry.space_group_name_H-M   'P 1'
#
loop_
_entity.id
_entity.type
_entity.pdbx_description
1 polymer ?
#
loop_
_entity_poly.entity_id
_entity_poly.type
_entity_poly.pdbx_seq_one_letter_code
_entity_poly.pdbx_strand_id
1 'polypeptide(L)' 'CAEACSVRCSKASRQKRCEFECGSCCKRCNCVPPGTYGNKEACPCYASITTHGGKPKCP' A
#
# COMPACT_ATOMS: atom_id res chain seq x y z
N CYS A 1 8.81 6.06 1.94
CA CYS A 1 8.20 4.80 1.46
C CYS A 1 8.51 3.62 2.36
N ALA A 2 9.78 3.28 2.62
CA ALA A 2 10.15 2.07 3.36
C ALA A 2 9.54 1.99 4.76
N GLU A 3 9.76 2.98 5.63
CA GLU A 3 9.17 3.02 6.97
C GLU A 3 7.64 3.02 6.94
N ALA A 4 7.04 3.87 6.11
CA ALA A 4 5.58 3.96 6.01
C ALA A 4 4.96 2.62 5.57
N CYS A 5 5.60 1.90 4.63
CA CYS A 5 5.18 0.56 4.23
C CYS A 5 5.39 -0.47 5.33
N SER A 6 6.46 -0.38 6.12
CA SER A 6 6.68 -1.26 7.27
C SER A 6 5.59 -1.08 8.33
N VAL A 7 5.22 0.17 8.64
CA VAL A 7 4.09 0.47 9.53
C VAL A 7 2.79 -0.07 8.95
N ARG A 8 2.52 0.15 7.65
CA ARG A 8 1.33 -0.35 6.96
C ARG A 8 1.19 -1.87 7.02
N CYS A 9 2.31 -2.55 6.84
CA CYS A 9 2.39 -4.01 6.75
C CYS A 9 2.65 -4.69 8.09
N SER A 10 2.78 -3.93 9.19
CA SER A 10 3.10 -4.46 10.53
C SER A 10 2.13 -5.54 11.01
N LYS A 11 0.83 -5.40 10.70
CA LYS A 11 -0.22 -6.39 11.03
C LYS A 11 -0.57 -7.34 9.87
N ALA A 12 0.14 -7.24 8.74
CA ALA A 12 -0.12 -8.12 7.61
C ALA A 12 0.46 -9.52 7.88
N SER A 13 -0.33 -10.56 7.66
CA SER A 13 0.14 -11.96 7.78
C SER A 13 1.30 -12.27 6.82
N ARG A 14 1.34 -11.60 5.66
CA ARG A 14 2.40 -11.74 4.64
C ARG A 14 3.21 -10.44 4.52
N GLN A 15 4.05 -10.15 5.52
CA GLN A 15 4.84 -8.91 5.60
C GLN A 15 5.65 -8.61 4.33
N LYS A 16 6.53 -9.54 3.90
CA LYS A 16 7.39 -9.33 2.72
C LYS A 16 6.60 -9.00 1.44
N ARG A 17 5.45 -9.65 1.24
CA ARG A 17 4.58 -9.41 0.08
C ARG A 17 3.93 -8.04 0.16
N CYS A 18 3.42 -7.69 1.34
CA CYS A 18 2.82 -6.39 1.59
C CYS A 18 3.84 -5.25 1.39
N GLU A 19 5.07 -5.39 1.90
CA GLU A 19 6.13 -4.39 1.74
C GLU A 19 6.52 -4.21 0.26
N PHE A 20 6.59 -5.30 -0.50
CA PHE A 20 6.87 -5.24 -1.94
C PHE A 20 5.75 -4.52 -2.70
N GLU A 21 4.49 -4.87 -2.44
CA GLU A 21 3.32 -4.24 -3.08
C GLU A 21 3.23 -2.76 -2.71
N CYS A 22 3.31 -2.44 -1.41
CA CYS A 22 3.33 -1.07 -0.89
C CYS A 22 4.49 -0.27 -1.47
N GLY A 23 5.69 -0.84 -1.56
CA GLY A 23 6.86 -0.20 -2.17
C GLY A 23 6.63 0.15 -3.64
N SER A 24 5.99 -0.75 -4.41
CA SER A 24 5.64 -0.48 -5.80
C SER A 24 4.61 0.64 -5.94
N CYS A 25 3.61 0.69 -5.06
CA CYS A 25 2.58 1.73 -5.04
C CYS A 25 3.14 3.08 -4.56
N CYS A 26 4.00 3.07 -3.55
CA CYS A 26 4.65 4.25 -3.04
C CYS A 26 5.62 4.85 -4.07
N LYS A 27 6.36 4.04 -4.85
CA LYS A 27 7.19 4.57 -5.94
C LYS A 27 6.38 5.25 -7.04
N ARG A 28 5.13 4.82 -7.25
CA ARG A 28 4.25 5.40 -8.27
C ARG A 28 3.52 6.65 -7.80
N CYS A 29 3.08 6.66 -6.54
CA CYS A 29 2.23 7.72 -5.99
C CYS A 29 2.93 8.64 -4.98
N ASN A 30 4.15 8.31 -4.55
CA ASN A 30 4.91 8.96 -3.48
C ASN A 30 4.12 9.18 -2.16
N CYS A 31 3.11 8.34 -1.93
CA CYS A 31 2.15 8.47 -0.84
C CYS A 31 1.84 7.08 -0.27
N VAL A 32 1.80 6.95 1.06
CA VAL A 32 1.36 5.75 1.77
C VAL A 32 0.33 6.18 2.81
N PRO A 33 -0.87 5.60 2.82
CA PRO A 33 -1.91 5.98 3.77
C PRO A 33 -1.53 5.54 5.19
N PRO A 34 -1.81 6.37 6.21
CA PRO A 34 -1.50 6.05 7.60
C PRO A 34 -2.33 4.87 8.13
N GLY A 35 -1.81 4.21 9.17
CA GLY A 35 -2.44 3.04 9.79
C GLY A 35 -2.11 1.73 9.08
N THR A 36 -2.67 0.62 9.57
CA THR A 36 -2.43 -0.73 9.06
C THR A 36 -3.53 -1.23 8.11
N TYR A 37 -4.71 -0.60 8.16
CA TYR A 37 -5.88 -0.95 7.36
C TYR A 37 -6.70 0.32 7.05
N GLY A 38 -7.44 0.35 5.94
CA GLY A 38 -8.32 1.49 5.59
C GLY A 38 -7.59 2.73 5.06
N ASN A 39 -8.09 3.94 5.34
CA ASN A 39 -7.44 5.25 5.10
C ASN A 39 -6.94 5.54 3.67
N LYS A 40 -7.48 4.84 2.67
CA LYS A 40 -7.05 5.00 1.27
C LYS A 40 -7.43 6.38 0.71
N GLU A 41 -8.38 7.07 1.35
CA GLU A 41 -8.78 8.46 1.02
C GLU A 41 -7.64 9.47 1.20
N ALA A 42 -6.70 9.21 2.11
CA ALA A 42 -5.52 10.06 2.31
C ALA A 42 -4.59 10.05 1.08
N CYS A 43 -4.61 8.98 0.29
CA CYS A 43 -3.78 8.81 -0.91
C CYS A 43 -4.63 8.23 -2.06
N PRO A 44 -5.39 9.05 -2.80
CA PRO A 44 -6.29 8.57 -3.86
C PRO A 44 -5.56 7.81 -4.98
N CYS A 45 -4.32 8.19 -5.30
CA CYS A 45 -3.47 7.45 -6.25
C CYS A 45 -3.14 6.03 -5.74
N TYR A 46 -2.89 5.87 -4.44
CA TYR A 46 -2.60 4.55 -3.85
C TYR A 46 -3.85 3.67 -3.86
N ALA A 47 -5.03 4.27 -3.70
CA ALA A 47 -6.32 3.58 -3.78
C ALA A 47 -6.69 3.11 -5.20
N SER A 48 -6.33 3.90 -6.22
CA SER A 48 -6.75 3.66 -7.61
C SER A 48 -5.90 2.63 -8.36
N ILE A 49 -4.72 2.27 -7.84
CA ILE A 49 -3.89 1.24 -8.47
C ILE A 49 -4.54 -0.13 -8.29
N THR A 50 -5.00 -0.67 -9.41
CA THR A 50 -5.54 -2.01 -9.53
C THR A 50 -4.58 -2.94 -10.27
N THR A 51 -4.72 -4.23 -10.00
CA THR A 51 -4.13 -5.31 -10.79
C THR A 51 -4.93 -5.51 -12.08
N HIS A 52 -4.39 -6.27 -13.04
CA HIS A 52 -5.12 -6.61 -14.27
C HIS A 52 -6.50 -7.26 -14.03
N GLY A 53 -6.71 -7.89 -12.87
CA GLY A 53 -8.01 -8.47 -12.48
C GLY A 53 -8.96 -7.49 -11.77
N GLY A 54 -8.71 -6.18 -11.80
CA GLY A 54 -9.57 -5.16 -11.18
C GLY A 54 -9.49 -5.12 -9.65
N LYS A 55 -8.66 -5.97 -9.02
CA LYS A 55 -8.47 -5.97 -7.56
C LYS A 55 -7.49 -4.88 -7.15
N PRO A 56 -7.70 -4.19 -6.01
CA PRO A 56 -6.73 -3.23 -5.49
C PRO A 56 -5.37 -3.90 -5.30
N LYS A 57 -4.33 -3.31 -5.91
CA LYS A 57 -2.96 -3.84 -5.84
C LYS A 57 -2.29 -3.46 -4.53
N CYS A 58 -2.59 -2.27 -4.02
CA CYS A 58 -1.92 -1.70 -2.87
C CYS A 58 -2.61 -2.11 -1.56
N PRO A 59 -1.86 -2.55 -0.54
CA PRO A 59 -2.41 -3.02 0.73
C PRO A 59 -3.17 -1.92 1.46
#